data_AF-A0A378N023-F1
#
_entry.id   AF-A0A378N023-F1
#
_cell.length_a   1.000
_cell.length_b   1.000
_cell.length_c   1.000
_cell.angle_alpha   90.00
_cell.angle_beta   90.00
_cell.angle_gamma   90.00
#
_symmetry.space_group_name_H-M   'P 1'
#
loop_
_entity.id
_entity.type
_entity.pdbx_description
1 polymer ?
#
loop_
_entity_poly.entity_id
_entity_poly.type
_entity_poly.pdbx_seq_one_letter_code
_entity_poly.pdbx_strand_id
1 'polypeptide(L)'
;MDHHLLVEHLRQLKQGNAIEIPEYDYTEHNRKTTTKHFEPKKIIILEGILLLTDENIRNEINVSIFVDAPLDICFIRRLQRDMVERGRSMESVISQYRKTVRPMFLQFIEPSKQYADIIVQKVAKTVLPLIFLKHKLSNY
;
A
#
# COMPACT_ATOMS: atom_id res chain seq x y z
N MET A 1 -11.12 2.65 -1.58
CA MET A 1 -10.17 2.65 -2.71
C MET A 1 -10.90 2.06 -3.88
N ASP A 2 -10.90 2.73 -5.02
CA ASP A 2 -11.56 2.20 -6.22
C ASP A 2 -10.59 1.21 -6.89
N HIS A 3 -10.75 -0.07 -6.56
CA HIS A 3 -9.91 -1.14 -7.12
C HIS A 3 -10.12 -1.29 -8.63
N HIS A 4 -11.32 -0.98 -9.13
CA HIS A 4 -11.62 -1.07 -10.55
C HIS A 4 -10.82 -0.04 -11.33
N LEU A 5 -10.86 1.23 -10.91
CA LEU A 5 -10.07 2.30 -11.52
C LEU A 5 -8.57 2.01 -11.47
N LEU A 6 -8.08 1.46 -10.36
CA LEU A 6 -6.68 1.08 -10.24
C LEU A 6 -6.27 0.01 -11.26
N VAL A 7 -7.08 -1.05 -11.41
CA VAL A 7 -6.82 -2.11 -12.39
C VAL A 7 -6.85 -1.55 -13.81
N GLU A 8 -7.81 -0.68 -14.12
CA GLU A 8 -7.89 -0.01 -15.42
C GLU A 8 -6.62 0.79 -15.71
N HIS A 9 -6.19 1.63 -14.77
CA HIS A 9 -4.98 2.43 -14.86
C HIS A 9 -3.72 1.56 -15.06
N LEU A 10 -3.60 0.45 -14.32
CA LEU A 10 -2.47 -0.48 -14.48
C LEU A 10 -2.45 -1.11 -15.88
N ARG A 11 -3.61 -1.46 -16.44
CA ARG A 11 -3.71 -2.00 -17.81
C ARG A 11 -3.34 -0.96 -18.85
N GLN A 12 -3.81 0.28 -18.70
CA GLN A 12 -3.45 1.39 -19.59
C GLN A 12 -1.94 1.63 -19.59
N LEU A 13 -1.31 1.67 -18.41
CA LEU A 13 0.14 1.84 -18.29
C LEU A 13 0.93 0.70 -18.93
N LYS A 14 0.46 -0.55 -18.79
CA LYS A 14 1.07 -1.71 -19.48
C LYS A 14 0.97 -1.64 -20.99
N GLN A 15 -0.06 -0.98 -21.52
CA GLN A 15 -0.26 -0.75 -22.95
C GLN A 15 0.52 0.47 -23.47
N GLY A 16 1.25 1.19 -22.61
CA GLY A 16 1.99 2.39 -22.99
C GLY A 16 1.14 3.66 -23.05
N ASN A 17 -0.05 3.65 -22.42
CA ASN A 17 -0.92 4.82 -22.33
C ASN A 17 -0.72 5.54 -20.98
N ALA A 18 -0.63 6.86 -21.02
CA ALA A 18 -0.60 7.69 -19.82
C ALA A 18 -1.97 7.74 -19.12
N ILE A 19 -1.97 8.00 -17.82
CA ILE A 19 -3.17 8.02 -16.98
C ILE A 19 -3.26 9.28 -16.12
N GLU A 20 -4.44 9.53 -15.56
CA GLU A 20 -4.71 10.62 -14.62
C GLU A 20 -4.98 10.06 -13.22
N ILE A 21 -3.98 10.11 -12.33
CA ILE A 21 -4.11 9.56 -10.99
C ILE A 21 -4.91 10.53 -10.12
N PRO A 22 -6.02 10.11 -9.50
CA PRO A 22 -6.79 10.97 -8.61
C PRO A 22 -6.01 11.27 -7.33
N GLU A 23 -6.03 12.52 -6.89
CA GLU A 23 -5.43 12.93 -5.62
C GLU A 23 -6.46 12.83 -4.48
N TYR A 24 -6.02 12.44 -3.28
CA TYR A 24 -6.89 12.33 -2.11
C TYR A 24 -6.52 13.39 -1.06
N ASP A 25 -7.54 14.03 -0.51
CA ASP A 25 -7.42 14.97 0.58
C ASP A 25 -7.70 14.28 1.92
N TYR A 26 -6.67 14.19 2.76
CA TYR A 26 -6.75 13.59 4.09
C TYR A 26 -7.39 14.50 5.13
N THR A 27 -7.50 15.81 4.88
CA THR A 27 -8.18 16.75 5.77
C THR A 27 -9.68 16.71 5.55
N GLU A 28 -10.10 16.77 4.29
CA GLU A 28 -11.52 16.71 3.91
C GLU A 28 -12.07 15.28 3.79
N HIS A 29 -11.19 14.28 3.90
CA HIS A 29 -11.52 12.86 3.75
C HIS A 29 -12.21 12.56 2.41
N ASN A 30 -11.82 13.26 1.35
CA ASN A 30 -12.44 13.15 0.03
C ASN A 30 -11.42 13.21 -1.12
N ARG A 31 -11.83 12.77 -2.31
CA ARG A 31 -11.03 12.89 -3.53
C ARG A 31 -11.00 14.36 -3.99
N LYS A 32 -9.83 14.86 -4.39
CA LYS A 32 -9.68 16.17 -5.00
C LYS A 32 -10.21 16.17 -6.44
N THR A 33 -10.56 17.35 -6.93
CA THR A 33 -10.89 17.53 -8.35
C THR A 33 -9.65 17.48 -9.25
N THR A 34 -8.46 17.62 -8.67
CA THR A 34 -7.18 17.54 -9.37
C THR A 34 -6.74 16.09 -9.56
N THR A 35 -6.11 15.86 -10.72
CA THR A 35 -5.42 14.61 -11.04
C THR A 35 -3.96 14.90 -11.29
N LYS A 36 -3.15 13.85 -11.13
CA LYS A 36 -1.74 13.87 -11.46
C LYS A 36 -1.51 13.01 -12.71
N HIS A 37 -1.06 13.66 -13.77
CA HIS A 37 -0.63 12.97 -14.98
C HIS A 37 0.53 12.01 -14.69
N PHE A 38 0.42 10.77 -15.17
CA PHE A 38 1.41 9.74 -14.96
C PHE A 38 1.72 8.99 -16.25
N GLU A 39 2.96 9.12 -16.69
CA GLU A 39 3.49 8.47 -17.89
C GLU A 39 3.87 7.00 -17.63
N PRO A 40 3.69 6.11 -18.61
CA PRO A 40 4.16 4.73 -18.53
C PRO A 40 5.65 4.64 -18.15
N LYS A 41 5.97 3.74 -17.22
CA LYS A 41 7.34 3.45 -16.79
C LYS A 41 7.61 1.96 -16.89
N LYS A 42 8.88 1.61 -17.13
CA LYS A 42 9.33 0.20 -17.12
C LYS A 42 9.05 -0.49 -15.77
N ILE A 43 9.20 0.26 -14.68
CA ILE A 43 8.98 -0.23 -13.32
C ILE A 43 8.00 0.72 -12.65
N ILE A 44 6.90 0.16 -12.13
CA ILE A 44 5.89 0.87 -11.37
C ILE A 44 5.83 0.24 -9.99
N ILE A 45 5.93 1.06 -8.94
CA ILE A 45 5.80 0.62 -7.56
C ILE A 45 4.40 0.98 -7.10
N LEU A 46 3.63 -0.04 -6.75
CA LEU A 46 2.29 0.10 -6.19
C LEU A 46 2.36 -0.11 -4.68
N GLU A 47 1.94 0.89 -3.91
CA GLU A 47 1.91 0.83 -2.44
C GLU A 47 0.47 0.91 -1.93
N GLY A 48 0.13 0.07 -0.95
CA GLY A 48 -1.18 0.10 -0.31
C GLY A 48 -1.42 -1.10 0.61
N ILE A 49 -2.25 -0.89 1.63
CA ILE A 49 -2.55 -1.91 2.65
C ILE A 49 -3.53 -3.00 2.21
N LEU A 50 -4.22 -2.82 1.08
CA LEU A 50 -5.28 -3.72 0.60
C LEU A 50 -5.01 -4.31 -0.79
N LEU A 51 -3.83 -4.06 -1.38
CA LEU A 51 -3.52 -4.48 -2.75
C LEU A 51 -3.65 -6.00 -2.94
N LEU A 52 -3.18 -6.78 -1.97
CA LEU A 52 -3.19 -8.23 -2.04
C LEU A 52 -4.53 -8.86 -1.69
N THR A 53 -5.52 -8.08 -1.25
CA THR A 53 -6.86 -8.60 -0.95
C THR A 53 -7.68 -8.86 -2.21
N ASP A 54 -7.39 -8.16 -3.31
CA ASP A 54 -8.17 -8.22 -4.55
C ASP A 54 -7.44 -9.02 -5.62
N GLU A 55 -8.08 -10.06 -6.13
CA GLU A 55 -7.51 -10.93 -7.17
C GLU A 55 -7.21 -10.20 -8.47
N ASN A 56 -8.05 -9.24 -8.87
CA ASN A 56 -7.85 -8.49 -10.09
C ASN A 56 -6.58 -7.64 -10.00
N ILE A 57 -6.31 -7.04 -8.85
CA ILE A 57 -5.06 -6.30 -8.62
C ILE A 57 -3.88 -7.26 -8.63
N ARG A 58 -3.98 -8.41 -7.95
CA ARG A 58 -2.90 -9.42 -7.92
C ARG A 58 -2.51 -9.89 -9.31
N ASN A 59 -3.49 -10.12 -10.20
CA ASN A 59 -3.24 -10.52 -11.58
C ASN A 59 -2.49 -9.45 -12.40
N GLU A 60 -2.53 -8.18 -11.97
CA GLU A 60 -1.77 -7.11 -12.60
C GLU A 60 -0.34 -6.96 -12.03
N ILE A 61 0.00 -7.60 -10.91
CA ILE A 61 1.30 -7.46 -10.22
C ILE A 61 2.28 -8.55 -10.67
N ASN A 62 3.52 -8.16 -11.03
CA ASN A 62 4.58 -9.12 -11.37
C ASN A 62 5.39 -9.62 -10.17
N VAL A 63 5.50 -8.80 -9.12
CA VAL A 63 6.19 -9.10 -7.86
C VAL A 63 5.45 -8.42 -6.73
N SER A 64 5.06 -9.19 -5.73
CA SER A 64 4.34 -8.73 -4.55
C SER A 64 5.20 -8.84 -3.29
N ILE A 65 5.15 -7.81 -2.44
CA ILE A 65 5.90 -7.75 -1.19
C ILE A 65 4.94 -7.40 -0.06
N PHE A 66 4.95 -8.21 1.00
CA PHE A 66 4.26 -7.90 2.25
C PHE A 66 5.29 -7.55 3.33
N VAL A 67 5.16 -6.35 3.92
CA VAL A 67 6.03 -5.92 5.01
C VAL A 67 5.37 -6.30 6.33
N ASP A 68 5.95 -7.30 6.99
CA ASP A 68 5.46 -7.81 8.26
C ASP A 68 6.23 -7.17 9.43
N ALA A 69 5.48 -6.49 10.29
CA ALA A 69 6.01 -5.82 11.45
C ALA A 69 5.05 -5.95 12.63
N PRO A 70 5.58 -6.09 13.87
CA PRO A 70 4.75 -6.15 15.07
C PRO A 70 3.75 -4.99 15.16
N LEU A 71 2.50 -5.33 15.54
CA LEU A 71 1.38 -4.38 15.54
C LEU A 71 1.57 -3.21 16.53
N ASP A 72 2.29 -3.43 17.62
CA ASP A 72 2.67 -2.41 18.59
C ASP A 72 3.61 -1.36 17.96
N ILE A 73 4.63 -1.80 17.21
CA ILE A 73 5.53 -0.90 16.47
C ILE A 73 4.77 -0.10 15.41
N CYS A 74 3.88 -0.76 14.66
CA CYS A 74 3.01 -0.10 13.69
C CYS A 74 2.08 0.93 14.35
N PHE A 75 1.50 0.58 15.50
CA PHE A 75 0.62 1.45 16.26
C PHE A 75 1.35 2.68 16.80
N ILE A 76 2.54 2.52 17.39
CA ILE A 76 3.34 3.64 17.90
C ILE A 76 3.67 4.63 16.79
N ARG A 77 4.12 4.14 15.63
CA ARG A 77 4.42 4.98 14.45
C ARG A 77 3.18 5.72 13.95
N ARG A 78 2.05 5.00 13.88
CA ARG A 78 0.77 5.58 13.47
C ARG A 78 0.32 6.66 14.44
N LEU A 79 0.45 6.42 15.75
CA LEU A 79 0.07 7.38 16.79
C LEU A 79 0.87 8.68 16.66
N GLN A 80 2.20 8.57 16.58
CA GLN A 80 3.08 9.73 16.39
C GLN A 80 2.75 10.51 15.13
N ARG A 81 2.64 9.82 13.98
CA ARG A 81 2.31 10.44 12.70
C ARG A 81 0.95 11.14 12.72
N ASP A 82 -0.09 10.46 13.19
CA ASP A 82 -1.46 11.01 13.19
C ASP A 82 -1.59 12.20 14.17
N MET A 83 -0.81 12.24 15.26
CA MET A 83 -0.77 13.40 16.16
C MET A 83 -0.01 14.58 15.54
N VAL A 84 1.18 14.34 14.98
CA VAL A 84 2.07 15.41 14.48
C VAL A 84 1.60 15.95 13.14
N GLU A 85 1.26 15.08 12.18
CA GLU A 85 1.00 15.48 10.80
C GLU A 85 -0.49 15.71 10.51
N ARG A 86 -1.39 15.11 11.31
CA ARG A 86 -2.84 15.14 11.06
C ARG A 86 -3.65 15.81 12.18
N GLY A 87 -2.97 16.33 13.21
CA GLY A 87 -3.60 17.07 14.31
C GLY A 87 -4.61 16.27 15.14
N ARG A 88 -4.51 14.93 15.18
CA ARG A 88 -5.45 14.08 15.92
C ARG A 88 -5.06 13.98 17.39
N SER A 89 -6.05 13.88 18.29
CA SER A 89 -5.80 13.54 19.70
C SER A 89 -5.42 12.07 19.87
N MET A 90 -4.68 11.77 20.94
CA MET A 90 -4.30 10.40 21.30
C MET A 90 -5.52 9.50 21.47
N GLU A 91 -6.55 9.98 22.17
CA GLU A 91 -7.79 9.25 22.44
C GLU A 91 -8.52 8.88 21.15
N SER A 92 -8.57 9.80 20.18
CA SER A 92 -9.17 9.57 18.87
C SER A 92 -8.44 8.46 18.10
N VAL A 93 -7.11 8.49 18.09
CA VAL A 93 -6.30 7.48 17.40
C VAL A 93 -6.44 6.10 18.06
N ILE A 94 -6.42 6.02 19.39
CA ILE A 94 -6.63 4.78 20.15
C ILE A 94 -8.02 4.20 19.87
N SER A 95 -9.05 5.04 19.95
CA SER A 95 -10.44 4.65 19.70
C SER A 95 -10.61 4.09 18.29
N GLN A 96 -10.09 4.79 17.28
CA GLN A 96 -10.13 4.33 15.89
C GLN A 96 -9.32 3.04 15.70
N TYR A 97 -8.15 2.91 16.35
CA TYR A 97 -7.34 1.70 16.25
C TYR A 97 -8.09 0.46 16.75
N ARG A 98 -8.73 0.56 17.91
CA ARG A 98 -9.48 -0.54 18.52
C ARG A 98 -10.75 -0.88 17.76
N LYS A 99 -11.52 0.15 17.37
CA LYS A 99 -12.83 -0.04 16.73
C LYS A 99 -12.74 -0.54 15.30
N THR A 100 -11.76 -0.06 14.52
CA THR A 100 -11.73 -0.33 13.07
C THR A 100 -10.39 -0.87 12.60
N VAL A 101 -9.28 -0.19 12.86
CA VAL A 101 -8.00 -0.55 12.19
C VAL A 101 -7.51 -1.95 12.55
N ARG A 102 -7.50 -2.31 13.84
CA ARG A 102 -7.02 -3.63 14.27
C ARG A 102 -7.96 -4.76 13.81
N PRO A 103 -9.29 -4.69 13.98
CA PRO A 103 -10.21 -5.70 13.43
C PRO A 103 -10.06 -5.88 11.92
N MET A 104 -10.04 -4.79 11.15
CA MET A 104 -9.92 -4.85 9.69
C MET A 104 -8.56 -5.40 9.25
N PHE A 105 -7.49 -5.10 9.98
CA PHE A 105 -6.18 -5.70 9.73
C PHE A 105 -6.24 -7.21 9.87
N LEU A 106 -6.75 -7.72 10.99
CA LEU A 106 -6.81 -9.16 11.24
C LEU A 106 -7.75 -9.89 10.28
N GLN A 107 -8.84 -9.23 9.87
CA GLN A 107 -9.84 -9.84 8.99
C GLN A 107 -9.42 -9.85 7.52
N PHE A 108 -8.75 -8.81 7.04
CA PHE A 108 -8.51 -8.62 5.60
C PHE A 108 -7.03 -8.52 5.24
N ILE A 109 -6.23 -7.76 6.01
CA ILE A 109 -4.85 -7.44 5.65
C ILE A 109 -3.93 -8.62 5.98
N GLU A 110 -3.97 -9.16 7.20
CA GLU A 110 -3.11 -10.26 7.62
C GLU A 110 -3.32 -11.52 6.76
N PRO A 111 -4.57 -11.95 6.44
CA PRO A 111 -4.77 -13.10 5.56
C PRO A 111 -4.22 -12.88 4.15
N SER A 112 -4.19 -11.63 3.65
CA SER A 112 -3.70 -11.34 2.29
C SER A 112 -2.19 -11.58 2.13
N LYS A 113 -1.44 -11.66 3.24
CA LYS A 113 -0.02 -12.01 3.29
C LYS A 113 0.32 -13.32 2.58
N GLN A 114 -0.61 -14.27 2.56
CA GLN A 114 -0.42 -15.56 1.88
C GLN A 114 -0.23 -15.42 0.36
N TYR A 115 -0.66 -14.30 -0.23
CA TYR A 115 -0.53 -14.02 -1.66
C TYR A 115 0.76 -13.27 -2.01
N ALA A 116 1.62 -12.97 -1.04
CA ALA A 116 2.86 -12.24 -1.29
C ALA A 116 3.98 -13.20 -1.75
N ASP A 117 4.70 -12.81 -2.80
CA ASP A 117 5.90 -13.52 -3.24
C ASP A 117 7.03 -13.42 -2.21
N ILE A 118 7.12 -12.27 -1.51
CA ILE A 118 8.15 -11.98 -0.53
C ILE A 118 7.53 -11.38 0.72
N ILE A 119 7.87 -11.95 1.88
CA ILE A 119 7.53 -11.39 3.18
C ILE A 119 8.79 -10.81 3.81
N VAL A 120 8.77 -9.51 4.07
CA VAL A 120 9.89 -8.80 4.71
C VAL A 120 9.56 -8.62 6.19
N GLN A 121 10.24 -9.36 7.05
CA GLN A 121 10.16 -9.21 8.50
C GLN A 121 11.24 -8.23 8.99
N LYS A 122 10.86 -7.25 9.80
CA LYS A 122 11.76 -6.17 10.24
C LYS A 122 12.86 -6.59 11.23
N VAL A 123 12.90 -7.86 11.66
CA VAL A 123 13.76 -8.31 12.77
C VAL A 123 15.26 -8.34 12.41
N ALA A 124 15.64 -8.33 11.13
CA ALA A 124 17.05 -8.30 10.73
C ALA A 124 17.30 -7.22 9.66
N LYS A 125 18.44 -6.53 9.72
CA LYS A 125 18.96 -5.62 8.68
C LYS A 125 18.89 -6.31 7.30
N THR A 126 17.80 -6.15 6.55
CA THR A 126 17.49 -7.06 5.44
C THR A 126 18.03 -6.52 4.11
N VAL A 127 19.28 -6.86 3.81
CA VAL A 127 19.88 -6.62 2.48
C VAL A 127 19.32 -7.61 1.44
N LEU A 128 18.87 -8.80 1.88
CA LEU A 128 18.43 -9.89 1.01
C LEU A 128 17.18 -9.60 0.15
N PRO A 129 16.06 -9.07 0.69
CA PRO A 129 14.90 -8.70 -0.13
C PRO A 129 15.23 -7.65 -1.18
N LEU A 130 16.12 -6.71 -0.85
CA LEU A 130 16.59 -5.67 -1.77
C LEU A 130 17.46 -6.27 -2.89
N ILE A 131 18.34 -7.22 -2.58
CA ILE A 131 19.13 -7.95 -3.58
C ILE A 131 18.22 -8.77 -4.51
N PHE A 132 17.25 -9.49 -3.95
CA PHE A 132 16.30 -10.27 -4.74
C PHE A 132 15.47 -9.37 -5.66
N LEU A 133 14.98 -8.24 -5.14
CA LEU A 133 14.27 -7.25 -5.94
C LEU A 133 15.16 -6.70 -7.05
N LYS A 134 16.41 -6.35 -6.75
CA LYS A 134 17.37 -5.88 -7.76
C LYS A 134 17.60 -6.92 -8.86
N HIS A 135 17.74 -8.20 -8.51
CA HIS A 135 17.92 -9.28 -9.48
C HIS A 135 16.65 -9.53 -10.31
N LYS A 136 15.46 -9.53 -9.71
CA LYS A 136 14.21 -9.70 -10.48
C LYS A 136 14.00 -8.53 -11.43
N LEU A 137 14.25 -7.29 -10.99
CA LEU A 137 14.10 -6.10 -11.81
C LEU A 137 15.14 -6.00 -12.93
N SER A 138 16.34 -6.57 -12.79
CA SER A 138 17.36 -6.58 -13.86
C SER A 138 17.08 -7.55 -15.00
N ASN A 139 16.10 -8.44 -14.84
CA ASN A 139 15.68 -9.39 -15.87
C ASN A 139 14.45 -8.89 -16.69
N TYR A 140 14.04 -7.63 -16.49
CA TYR A 140 13.02 -6.91 -17.27
C TYR A 140 13.62 -5.64 -17.89
#